data_AF-A0A960K9K5-F1
#
_entry.id   AF-A0A960K9K5-F1
#
_cell.length_a   1.000
_cell.length_b   1.000
_cell.length_c   1.000
_cell.angle_alpha   90.00
_cell.angle_beta   90.00
_cell.angle_gamma   90.00
#
_symmetry.space_group_name_H-M   'P 1'
#
loop_
_entity.id
_entity.type
_entity.pdbx_description
1 polymer ?
#
loop_
_entity_poly.entity_id
_entity_poly.type
_entity_poly.pdbx_seq_one_letter_code
_entity_poly.pdbx_strand_id
1 'polypeptide(L)'
;MAERWPGRSLRPHVKAFKSTALARHLAAAGHPSFCGATVRELAGMAAAGLGSDLLLANEVVDAERLRALVEGAPDARITVAVDSPETIAAAAAAGVREVLIDVDVGMPRCGCQPDDAGRLADVARSSGLEVRGVMGYEGHLMTEPVDLAEKVEAAMATLTAAHEIVGGEVVSGGGTGTWAVNRWVTELQAGSFTLMDTAYDAAGVGFARAMSLRLTVVSANRAGGWAVGDGGLKALGMDHGNSSIDGATVWYHADEHTVFSMDDGAPLPSIGDRVTVWPAHVDPTVAQHEQLWVLRGDEVVDRWEIDLRCW
;
A
#
# COMPACT_ATOMS: atom_id res chain seq x y z
N MET A 1 16.91 -5.03 -7.20
CA MET A 1 16.32 -4.04 -6.26
C MET A 1 17.03 -4.04 -4.91
N ALA A 2 17.52 -5.16 -4.37
CA ALA A 2 18.22 -5.18 -3.09
C ALA A 2 19.57 -4.39 -3.00
N GLU A 3 20.19 -4.03 -4.14
CA GLU A 3 21.52 -3.39 -4.19
C GLU A 3 21.50 -1.86 -4.21
N ARG A 4 20.34 -1.25 -4.44
CA ARG A 4 20.17 0.21 -4.42
C ARG A 4 19.13 0.55 -3.38
N TRP A 5 19.28 1.69 -2.70
CA TRP A 5 18.29 2.18 -1.75
C TRP A 5 16.87 2.03 -2.31
N PRO A 6 15.88 1.53 -1.54
CA PRO A 6 15.96 1.12 -0.13
C PRO A 6 16.62 -0.23 0.15
N GLY A 7 16.95 -1.02 -0.87
CA GLY A 7 17.66 -2.29 -0.69
C GLY A 7 16.95 -3.22 0.29
N ARG A 8 17.70 -3.79 1.25
CA ARG A 8 17.14 -4.64 2.31
C ARG A 8 16.33 -3.89 3.37
N SER A 9 16.37 -2.56 3.40
CA SER A 9 15.51 -1.75 4.25
C SER A 9 14.08 -1.65 3.71
N LEU A 10 13.79 -2.16 2.51
CA LEU A 10 12.42 -2.22 2.02
C LEU A 10 11.62 -3.29 2.76
N ARG A 11 10.49 -2.89 3.34
CA ARG A 11 9.43 -3.75 3.85
C ARG A 11 8.17 -3.54 3.00
N PRO A 12 7.98 -4.28 1.90
CA PRO A 12 6.90 -3.99 0.96
C PRO A 12 5.52 -4.05 1.61
N HIS A 13 4.68 -3.07 1.26
CA HIS A 13 3.34 -3.01 1.81
C HIS A 13 2.33 -3.81 0.98
N VAL A 14 1.81 -4.89 1.58
CA VAL A 14 0.96 -5.86 0.89
C VAL A 14 -0.41 -5.32 0.52
N LYS A 15 -0.88 -4.23 1.16
CA LYS A 15 -2.19 -3.64 0.87
C LYS A 15 -2.35 -3.22 -0.60
N ALA A 16 -1.25 -2.90 -1.27
CA ALA A 16 -1.24 -2.43 -2.64
C ALA A 16 -1.57 -3.54 -3.65
N PHE A 17 -1.19 -4.79 -3.35
CA PHE A 17 -1.30 -5.91 -4.30
C PHE A 17 -2.09 -7.11 -3.76
N LYS A 18 -2.25 -7.24 -2.44
CA LYS A 18 -3.08 -8.22 -1.74
C LYS A 18 -2.95 -9.67 -2.23
N SER A 19 -1.75 -10.05 -2.64
CA SER A 19 -1.44 -11.33 -3.28
C SER A 19 -0.20 -11.96 -2.67
N THR A 20 -0.36 -13.13 -2.05
CA THR A 20 0.78 -13.88 -1.48
C THR A 20 1.75 -14.36 -2.57
N ALA A 21 1.27 -14.60 -3.80
CA ALA A 21 2.12 -14.97 -4.93
C ALA A 21 3.08 -13.83 -5.32
N LEU A 22 2.58 -12.59 -5.38
CA LEU A 22 3.43 -11.42 -5.61
C LEU A 22 4.39 -11.20 -4.44
N ALA A 23 3.95 -11.40 -3.20
CA ALA A 23 4.84 -11.34 -2.04
C ALA A 23 5.95 -12.40 -2.08
N ARG A 24 5.66 -13.65 -2.49
CA ARG A 24 6.70 -14.68 -2.70
C ARG A 24 7.72 -14.26 -3.74
N HIS A 25 7.27 -13.60 -4.81
CA HIS A 25 8.17 -13.05 -5.83
C HIS A 25 9.12 -12.00 -5.23
N LEU A 26 8.62 -11.09 -4.40
CA LEU A 26 9.45 -10.10 -3.68
C LEU A 26 10.41 -10.76 -2.68
N ALA A 27 9.95 -11.78 -1.94
CA ALA A 27 10.78 -12.53 -1.01
C ALA A 27 11.94 -13.24 -1.73
N ALA A 28 11.66 -13.88 -2.87
CA ALA A 28 12.69 -14.49 -3.72
C ALA A 28 13.68 -13.45 -4.29
N ALA A 29 13.23 -12.20 -4.48
CA ALA A 29 14.08 -11.07 -4.87
C ALA A 29 14.88 -10.45 -3.70
N GLY A 30 14.76 -11.00 -2.49
CA GLY A 30 15.54 -10.59 -1.31
C GLY A 30 14.80 -9.70 -0.31
N HIS A 31 13.48 -9.60 -0.38
CA HIS A 31 12.63 -8.81 0.53
C HIS A 31 11.70 -9.73 1.35
N PRO A 32 12.18 -10.36 2.44
CA PRO A 32 11.42 -11.37 3.19
C PRO A 32 10.47 -10.78 4.24
N SER A 33 10.58 -9.48 4.55
CA SER A 33 9.72 -8.77 5.50
C SER A 33 8.61 -8.03 4.78
N PHE A 34 7.46 -7.87 5.43
CA PHE A 34 6.31 -7.20 4.84
C PHE A 34 5.56 -6.36 5.87
N CYS A 35 4.81 -5.36 5.40
CA CYS A 35 3.81 -4.68 6.20
C CYS A 35 2.41 -4.81 5.58
N GLY A 36 1.40 -4.89 6.45
CA GLY A 36 -0.02 -4.93 6.09
C GLY A 36 -0.81 -3.92 6.91
N ALA A 37 -2.01 -3.60 6.43
CA ALA A 37 -2.92 -2.66 7.06
C ALA A 37 -4.04 -3.38 7.85
N THR A 38 -4.24 -4.69 7.62
CA THR A 38 -5.26 -5.47 8.31
C THR A 38 -4.71 -6.76 8.93
N VAL A 39 -5.40 -7.22 9.98
CA VAL A 39 -5.11 -8.53 10.61
C VAL A 39 -5.19 -9.66 9.60
N ARG A 40 -6.18 -9.63 8.70
CA ARG A 40 -6.36 -10.66 7.66
C ARG A 40 -5.17 -10.73 6.70
N GLU A 41 -4.62 -9.59 6.30
CA GLU A 41 -3.43 -9.56 5.44
C GLU A 41 -2.25 -10.25 6.13
N LEU A 42 -1.98 -9.92 7.40
CA LEU A 42 -0.89 -10.55 8.15
C LEU A 42 -1.13 -12.05 8.37
N ALA A 43 -2.36 -12.45 8.70
CA ALA A 43 -2.71 -13.86 8.88
C ALA A 43 -2.49 -14.65 7.58
N GLY A 44 -2.90 -14.11 6.43
CA GLY A 44 -2.67 -14.74 5.12
C GLY A 44 -1.19 -14.80 4.75
N MET A 45 -0.43 -13.75 5.04
CA MET A 45 1.03 -13.73 4.83
C MET A 45 1.74 -14.78 5.69
N ALA A 46 1.39 -14.89 6.97
CA ALA A 46 1.93 -15.91 7.85
C ALA A 46 1.55 -17.32 7.39
N ALA A 47 0.29 -17.56 7.02
CA ALA A 47 -0.18 -18.85 6.49
C ALA A 47 0.53 -19.23 5.17
N ALA A 48 0.94 -18.25 4.36
CA ALA A 48 1.75 -18.47 3.18
C ALA A 48 3.23 -18.80 3.48
N GLY A 49 3.65 -18.80 4.76
CA GLY A 49 5.04 -19.00 5.15
C GLY A 49 5.92 -17.77 4.92
N LEU A 50 5.31 -16.58 4.84
CA LEU A 50 6.00 -15.28 4.69
C LEU A 50 5.99 -14.50 6.01
N GLY A 51 6.04 -15.20 7.14
CA GLY A 51 5.92 -14.65 8.49
C GLY A 51 7.24 -14.25 9.16
N SER A 52 8.37 -14.17 8.44
CA SER A 52 9.68 -13.94 9.07
C SER A 52 9.78 -12.61 9.82
N ASP A 53 9.12 -11.58 9.30
CA ASP A 53 8.95 -10.29 9.99
C ASP A 53 7.76 -9.54 9.36
N LEU A 54 6.66 -9.42 10.10
CA LEU A 54 5.41 -8.78 9.67
C LEU A 54 5.09 -7.59 10.56
N LEU A 55 4.86 -6.43 9.94
CA LEU A 55 4.34 -5.23 10.62
C LEU A 55 2.87 -5.03 10.27
N LEU A 56 2.01 -4.98 11.28
CA LEU A 56 0.67 -4.42 11.16
C LEU A 56 0.79 -2.90 11.31
N ALA A 57 0.92 -2.21 10.17
CA ALA A 57 1.11 -0.77 10.09
C ALA A 57 -0.22 -0.02 10.26
N ASN A 58 -0.97 -0.36 11.31
CA ASN A 58 -2.26 0.19 11.67
C ASN A 58 -2.65 -0.22 13.10
N GLU A 59 -3.48 0.57 13.75
CA GLU A 59 -3.97 0.32 15.10
C GLU A 59 -5.13 -0.68 15.09
N VAL A 60 -5.16 -1.59 16.07
CA VAL A 60 -6.26 -2.54 16.24
C VAL A 60 -6.64 -2.63 17.72
N VAL A 61 -7.90 -2.32 18.00
CA VAL A 61 -8.50 -2.43 19.35
C VAL A 61 -9.26 -3.74 19.56
N ASP A 62 -9.48 -4.51 18.49
CA ASP A 62 -10.08 -5.85 18.56
C ASP A 62 -9.02 -6.88 19.01
N ALA A 63 -8.93 -7.06 20.33
CA ALA A 63 -7.98 -7.98 20.94
C ALA A 63 -8.25 -9.46 20.57
N GLU A 64 -9.48 -9.84 20.20
CA GLU A 64 -9.78 -11.21 19.78
C GLU A 64 -9.20 -11.50 18.40
N ARG A 65 -9.32 -10.56 17.45
CA ARG A 65 -8.69 -10.67 16.14
C ARG A 65 -7.17 -10.69 16.24
N LEU A 66 -6.57 -9.82 17.07
CA LEU A 66 -5.13 -9.84 17.30
C LEU A 66 -4.68 -11.15 17.94
N ARG A 67 -5.43 -11.69 18.90
CA ARG A 67 -5.12 -12.97 19.53
C ARG A 67 -5.16 -14.10 18.52
N ALA A 68 -6.20 -14.15 17.69
CA ALA A 68 -6.32 -15.14 16.62
C ALA A 68 -5.15 -15.10 15.63
N LEU A 69 -4.64 -13.89 15.31
CA LEU A 69 -3.45 -13.73 14.49
C LEU A 69 -2.20 -14.30 15.17
N VAL A 70 -1.92 -13.93 16.42
CA VAL A 70 -0.72 -14.37 17.14
C VAL A 70 -0.76 -15.88 17.42
N GLU A 71 -1.89 -16.41 17.86
CA GLU A 71 -2.07 -17.85 18.12
C GLU A 71 -2.10 -18.69 16.85
N GLY A 72 -2.67 -18.16 15.76
CA GLY A 72 -2.76 -18.83 14.45
C GLY A 72 -1.45 -18.83 13.66
N ALA A 73 -0.48 -18.00 14.06
CA ALA A 73 0.82 -17.86 13.41
C ALA A 73 1.98 -17.89 14.42
N PRO A 74 2.16 -18.99 15.19
CA PRO A 74 3.11 -19.04 16.31
C PRO A 74 4.57 -18.86 15.89
N ASP A 75 4.90 -19.25 14.64
CA ASP A 75 6.23 -19.12 14.05
C ASP A 75 6.46 -17.77 13.37
N ALA A 76 5.43 -16.94 13.23
CA ALA A 76 5.55 -15.61 12.63
C ALA A 76 6.02 -14.58 13.66
N ARG A 77 6.91 -13.68 13.24
CA ARG A 77 7.27 -12.49 14.00
C ARG A 77 6.30 -11.38 13.62
N ILE A 78 5.44 -10.98 14.55
CA ILE A 78 4.39 -9.98 14.35
C ILE A 78 4.67 -8.77 15.25
N THR A 79 4.82 -7.61 14.62
CA THR A 79 4.89 -6.31 15.27
C THR A 79 3.61 -5.51 14.97
N VAL A 80 3.04 -4.82 15.95
CA VAL A 80 1.79 -4.03 15.80
C VAL A 80 2.03 -2.56 16.12
N ALA A 81 1.47 -1.66 15.32
CA ALA A 81 1.46 -0.22 15.63
C ALA A 81 0.49 0.09 16.77
N VAL A 82 0.93 0.91 17.73
CA VAL A 82 0.12 1.40 18.85
C VAL A 82 0.37 2.89 19.07
N ASP A 83 -0.67 3.64 19.40
CA ASP A 83 -0.63 5.10 19.52
C ASP A 83 -1.32 5.63 20.79
N SER A 84 -1.81 4.74 21.64
CA SER A 84 -2.71 5.09 22.75
C SER A 84 -2.73 3.99 23.83
N PRO A 85 -3.13 4.32 25.08
CA PRO A 85 -3.31 3.30 26.12
C PRO A 85 -4.27 2.17 25.71
N GLU A 86 -5.30 2.49 24.93
CA GLU A 86 -6.31 1.55 24.45
C GLU A 86 -5.72 0.54 23.45
N THR A 87 -4.92 1.00 22.49
CA THR A 87 -4.27 0.12 21.50
C THR A 87 -3.18 -0.73 22.15
N ILE A 88 -2.44 -0.17 23.11
CA ILE A 88 -1.48 -0.90 23.96
C ILE A 88 -2.20 -2.01 24.75
N ALA A 89 -3.32 -1.67 25.41
CA ALA A 89 -4.07 -2.64 26.20
C ALA A 89 -4.64 -3.77 25.33
N ALA A 90 -5.12 -3.47 24.12
CA ALA A 90 -5.60 -4.47 23.17
C ALA A 90 -4.46 -5.40 22.72
N ALA A 91 -3.29 -4.86 22.36
CA ALA A 91 -2.12 -5.64 21.97
C ALA A 91 -1.64 -6.56 23.11
N ALA A 92 -1.54 -6.03 24.34
CA ALA A 92 -1.15 -6.81 25.52
C ALA A 92 -2.17 -7.93 25.83
N ALA A 93 -3.47 -7.61 25.81
CA ALA A 93 -4.53 -8.60 26.04
C ALA A 93 -4.57 -9.71 24.97
N ALA A 94 -4.13 -9.39 23.75
CA ALA A 94 -4.05 -10.33 22.64
C ALA A 94 -2.81 -11.24 22.68
N GLY A 95 -1.82 -10.94 23.54
CA GLY A 95 -0.55 -11.66 23.57
C GLY A 95 0.42 -11.26 22.46
N VAL A 96 0.23 -10.08 21.84
CA VAL A 96 1.24 -9.49 20.95
C VAL A 96 2.54 -9.30 21.73
N ARG A 97 3.68 -9.63 21.12
CA ARG A 97 4.99 -9.48 21.76
C ARG A 97 5.63 -8.14 21.46
N GLU A 98 5.59 -7.71 20.21
CA GLU A 98 6.35 -6.57 19.70
C GLU A 98 5.44 -5.45 19.21
N VAL A 99 5.79 -4.21 19.50
CA VAL A 99 5.05 -3.02 19.03
C VAL A 99 5.96 -1.92 18.51
N LEU A 100 5.42 -1.06 17.65
CA LEU A 100 5.98 0.25 17.32
C LEU A 100 5.05 1.34 17.84
N ILE A 101 5.61 2.42 18.37
CA ILE A 101 4.82 3.61 18.72
C ILE A 101 4.56 4.39 17.43
N ASP A 102 3.30 4.48 16.99
CA ASP A 102 2.93 5.32 15.83
C ASP A 102 2.87 6.80 16.24
N VAL A 103 3.51 7.66 15.47
CA VAL A 103 3.70 9.08 15.78
C VAL A 103 3.16 9.91 14.62
N ASP A 104 2.35 10.92 14.95
CA ASP A 104 1.90 11.90 13.98
C ASP A 104 3.06 12.78 13.50
N VAL A 105 3.41 12.63 12.23
CA VAL A 105 4.47 13.40 11.54
C VAL A 105 3.90 14.49 10.62
N GLY A 106 2.64 14.88 10.81
CA GLY A 106 1.95 15.93 10.07
C GLY A 106 0.81 15.45 9.19
N MET A 107 0.33 14.21 9.34
CA MET A 107 -0.83 13.69 8.63
C MET A 107 -1.98 13.47 9.61
N PRO A 108 -3.09 14.23 9.55
CA PRO A 108 -4.21 14.08 10.48
C PRO A 108 -4.97 12.77 10.23
N ARG A 109 -4.43 11.65 10.72
CA ARG A 109 -4.94 10.29 10.55
C ARG A 109 -4.86 9.48 11.86
N CYS A 110 -3.74 8.81 12.09
CA CYS A 110 -3.42 8.06 13.32
C CYS A 110 -2.06 8.56 13.85
N GLY A 111 -1.66 8.04 15.00
CA GLY A 111 -0.38 8.35 15.62
C GLY A 111 -0.53 9.32 16.79
N CYS A 112 0.28 9.10 17.82
CA CYS A 112 0.27 9.93 19.00
C CYS A 112 0.96 11.28 18.72
N GLN A 113 0.73 12.26 19.59
CA GLN A 113 1.53 13.47 19.58
C GLN A 113 3.01 13.11 19.83
N PRO A 114 3.98 13.71 19.12
CA PRO A 114 5.40 13.38 19.27
C PRO A 114 5.90 13.45 20.72
N ASP A 115 5.48 14.45 21.48
CA ASP A 115 5.86 14.64 22.88
C ASP A 115 5.27 13.58 23.83
N ASP A 116 4.26 12.83 23.39
CA ASP A 116 3.62 11.75 24.16
C ASP A 116 4.22 10.36 23.88
N ALA A 117 5.02 10.23 22.81
CA ALA A 117 5.56 8.95 22.34
C ALA A 117 6.38 8.21 23.43
N GLY A 118 7.21 8.95 24.18
CA GLY A 118 8.01 8.38 25.28
C GLY A 118 7.14 7.81 26.40
N ARG A 119 6.08 8.52 26.80
CA ARG A 119 5.15 8.05 27.83
C ARG A 119 4.42 6.78 27.38
N LEU A 120 3.97 6.72 26.12
CA LEU A 120 3.30 5.55 25.56
C LEU A 120 4.25 4.35 25.45
N ALA A 121 5.51 4.56 25.09
CA ALA A 121 6.52 3.51 25.11
C ALA A 121 6.70 2.90 26.52
N ASP A 122 6.71 3.73 27.57
CA ASP A 122 6.80 3.25 28.96
C ASP A 122 5.54 2.47 29.38
N VAL A 123 4.36 2.91 28.96
CA VAL A 123 3.10 2.19 29.18
C VAL A 123 3.12 0.83 28.47
N ALA A 124 3.58 0.77 27.22
CA ALA A 124 3.70 -0.48 26.47
C ALA A 124 4.67 -1.46 27.16
N ARG A 125 5.86 -1.00 27.56
CA ARG A 125 6.85 -1.81 28.29
C ARG A 125 6.33 -2.32 29.63
N SER A 126 5.68 -1.46 30.42
CA SER A 126 5.09 -1.87 31.70
C SER A 126 3.93 -2.85 31.54
N SER A 127 3.30 -2.89 30.36
CA SER A 127 2.27 -3.87 29.99
C SER A 127 2.86 -5.19 29.45
N GLY A 128 4.19 -5.34 29.46
CA GLY A 128 4.88 -6.56 29.03
C GLY A 128 5.16 -6.65 27.53
N LEU A 129 4.98 -5.56 26.78
CA LEU A 129 5.28 -5.49 25.35
C LEU A 129 6.74 -5.08 25.11
N GLU A 130 7.33 -5.59 24.03
CA GLU A 130 8.61 -5.14 23.49
C GLU A 130 8.39 -3.97 22.52
N VAL A 131 8.85 -2.78 22.91
CA VAL A 131 8.83 -1.60 22.03
C VAL A 131 10.06 -1.64 21.13
N ARG A 132 9.85 -1.97 19.84
CA ARG A 132 10.92 -2.08 18.83
C ARG A 132 11.38 -0.73 18.27
N GLY A 133 10.60 0.33 18.48
CA GLY A 133 10.89 1.67 18.00
C GLY A 133 9.64 2.45 17.65
N VAL A 134 9.72 3.25 16.59
CA VAL A 134 8.66 4.15 16.16
C VAL A 134 8.22 3.88 14.72
N MET A 135 6.96 4.21 14.44
CA MET A 135 6.41 4.32 13.10
C MET A 135 5.90 5.76 12.89
N GLY A 136 6.00 6.28 11.68
CA GLY A 136 5.38 7.54 11.30
C GLY A 136 5.27 7.65 9.79
N TYR A 137 4.07 7.88 9.28
CA TYR A 137 3.79 7.86 7.85
C TYR A 137 3.44 9.23 7.29
N GLU A 138 4.31 9.77 6.45
CA GLU A 138 4.15 11.06 5.76
C GLU A 138 3.24 10.97 4.51
N GLY A 139 2.09 10.32 4.64
CA GLY A 139 1.19 9.99 3.53
C GLY A 139 0.70 11.16 2.69
N HIS A 140 0.63 12.35 3.28
CA HIS A 140 0.27 13.59 2.61
C HIS A 140 1.31 14.05 1.57
N LEU A 141 2.50 13.42 1.52
CA LEU A 141 3.57 13.72 0.58
C LEU A 141 3.69 12.72 -0.58
N MET A 142 2.84 11.67 -0.64
CA MET A 142 3.02 10.58 -1.61
C MET A 142 2.92 11.00 -3.08
N THR A 143 2.16 12.04 -3.37
CA THR A 143 1.99 12.58 -4.72
C THR A 143 2.42 14.04 -4.80
N GLU A 144 3.24 14.51 -3.86
CA GLU A 144 3.73 15.89 -3.81
C GLU A 144 5.00 16.05 -4.66
N PRO A 145 4.97 16.81 -5.75
CA PRO A 145 6.16 17.02 -6.58
C PRO A 145 7.04 18.18 -6.10
N VAL A 146 6.53 19.11 -5.28
CA VAL A 146 7.23 20.36 -4.93
C VAL A 146 7.85 20.29 -3.54
N ASP A 147 9.14 20.62 -3.47
CA ASP A 147 9.95 20.67 -2.24
C ASP A 147 9.88 19.36 -1.42
N LEU A 148 9.70 18.24 -2.11
CA LEU A 148 9.46 16.93 -1.50
C LEU A 148 10.56 16.55 -0.50
N ALA A 149 11.82 16.76 -0.85
CA ALA A 149 12.94 16.42 0.03
C ALA A 149 12.90 17.20 1.36
N GLU A 150 12.61 18.50 1.32
CA GLU A 150 12.53 19.35 2.51
C GLU A 150 11.32 18.99 3.38
N LYS A 151 10.16 18.73 2.76
CA LYS A 151 8.95 18.30 3.48
C LYS A 151 9.13 16.93 4.14
N VAL A 152 9.75 15.98 3.45
CA VAL A 152 10.06 14.66 4.03
C VAL A 152 11.08 14.80 5.16
N GLU A 153 12.12 15.64 5.00
CA GLU A 153 13.07 15.92 6.07
C GLU A 153 12.38 16.47 7.31
N ALA A 154 11.45 17.42 7.17
CA ALA A 154 10.71 17.99 8.29
C ALA A 154 9.82 16.95 9.01
N ALA A 155 9.10 16.11 8.26
CA ALA A 155 8.29 15.04 8.82
C ALA A 155 9.18 14.00 9.56
N MET A 156 10.30 13.61 8.95
CA MET A 156 11.20 12.62 9.51
C MET A 156 12.05 13.15 10.68
N ALA A 157 12.31 14.45 10.75
CA ALA A 157 12.91 15.08 11.92
C ALA A 157 12.01 14.91 13.15
N THR A 158 10.69 15.05 13.00
CA THR A 158 9.71 14.80 14.06
C THR A 158 9.77 13.34 14.53
N LEU A 159 9.78 12.39 13.58
CA LEU A 159 9.85 10.97 13.89
C LEU A 159 11.18 10.57 14.56
N THR A 160 12.30 11.12 14.09
CA THR A 160 13.64 10.85 14.63
C THR A 160 13.76 11.39 16.05
N ALA A 161 13.24 12.59 16.34
CA ALA A 161 13.23 13.13 17.70
C ALA A 161 12.40 12.27 18.66
N ALA A 162 11.24 11.76 18.21
CA ALA A 162 10.46 10.80 18.98
C ALA A 162 11.22 9.48 19.20
N HIS A 163 11.91 8.96 18.17
CA HIS A 163 12.75 7.76 18.26
C HIS A 163 13.90 7.91 19.27
N GLU A 164 14.55 9.07 19.37
CA GLU A 164 15.61 9.32 20.35
C GLU A 164 15.12 9.14 21.80
N ILE A 165 13.85 9.45 22.06
CA ILE A 165 13.20 9.29 23.38
C ILE A 165 12.71 7.86 23.56
N VAL A 166 12.02 7.31 22.56
CA VAL A 166 11.42 5.97 22.62
C VAL A 166 12.51 4.89 22.65
N GLY A 167 13.59 5.03 21.90
CA GLY A 167 14.62 4.02 21.68
C GLY A 167 14.16 2.87 20.77
N GLY A 168 14.97 1.81 20.67
CA GLY A 168 14.68 0.65 19.82
C GLY A 168 15.43 0.66 18.48
N GLU A 169 15.26 -0.41 17.70
CA GLU A 169 16.00 -0.67 16.45
C GLU A 169 15.27 -0.17 15.19
N VAL A 170 13.98 0.14 15.29
CA VAL A 170 13.12 0.45 14.13
C VAL A 170 12.70 1.92 14.10
N VAL A 171 12.91 2.56 12.95
CA VAL A 171 12.23 3.78 12.53
C VAL A 171 11.56 3.43 11.21
N SER A 172 10.25 3.21 11.24
CA SER A 172 9.48 2.69 10.11
C SER A 172 8.61 3.79 9.50
N GLY A 173 8.61 3.92 8.17
CA GLY A 173 7.80 4.93 7.50
C GLY A 173 8.00 4.98 6.00
N GLY A 174 7.60 6.10 5.40
CA GLY A 174 7.72 6.34 3.97
C GLY A 174 6.88 5.46 3.08
N GLY A 175 6.88 5.78 1.79
CA GLY A 175 6.07 5.08 0.80
C GLY A 175 6.63 5.23 -0.61
N THR A 176 5.85 4.80 -1.60
CA THR A 176 6.24 4.85 -3.01
C THR A 176 6.52 6.28 -3.48
N GLY A 177 5.88 7.30 -2.92
CA GLY A 177 6.13 8.70 -3.27
C GLY A 177 7.45 9.24 -2.73
N THR A 178 7.79 8.88 -1.51
CA THR A 178 8.92 9.46 -0.78
C THR A 178 10.19 8.61 -0.83
N TRP A 179 10.12 7.41 -1.41
CA TRP A 179 11.20 6.41 -1.42
C TRP A 179 12.57 6.99 -1.82
N ALA A 180 12.59 7.84 -2.86
CA ALA A 180 13.81 8.33 -3.45
C ALA A 180 14.55 9.32 -2.55
N VAL A 181 13.84 10.02 -1.67
CA VAL A 181 14.40 11.08 -0.80
C VAL A 181 14.42 10.70 0.67
N ASN A 182 13.55 9.80 1.13
CA ASN A 182 13.52 9.36 2.52
C ASN A 182 14.79 8.54 2.82
N ARG A 183 15.65 9.05 3.71
CA ARG A 183 16.90 8.40 4.19
C ARG A 183 16.98 8.28 5.70
N TRP A 184 15.94 8.71 6.39
CA TRP A 184 15.90 8.80 7.85
C TRP A 184 15.34 7.52 8.49
N VAL A 185 14.51 6.78 7.76
CA VAL A 185 13.93 5.52 8.22
C VAL A 185 14.93 4.37 8.15
N THR A 186 14.89 3.46 9.12
CA THR A 186 15.63 2.20 9.05
C THR A 186 14.94 1.18 8.14
N GLU A 187 13.63 1.33 7.94
CA GLU A 187 12.84 0.57 6.96
C GLU A 187 11.79 1.43 6.22
N LEU A 188 11.63 1.16 4.92
CA LEU A 188 10.70 1.87 4.04
C LEU A 188 9.48 1.00 3.72
N GLN A 189 8.27 1.54 3.89
CA GLN A 189 7.00 0.82 3.72
C GLN A 189 6.36 0.98 2.32
N ALA A 190 7.15 1.16 1.25
CA ALA A 190 6.60 1.34 -0.10
C ALA A 190 5.84 0.09 -0.60
N GLY A 191 4.67 0.28 -1.21
CA GLY A 191 3.82 -0.81 -1.73
C GLY A 191 3.48 -0.65 -3.21
N SER A 192 2.89 0.49 -3.58
CA SER A 192 2.39 0.75 -4.93
C SER A 192 3.48 0.72 -6.02
N PHE A 193 4.77 0.83 -5.67
CA PHE A 193 5.90 0.69 -6.60
C PHE A 193 5.89 -0.64 -7.39
N THR A 194 5.21 -1.65 -6.85
CA THR A 194 5.06 -2.98 -7.47
C THR A 194 4.14 -3.00 -8.69
N LEU A 195 3.18 -2.07 -8.76
CA LEU A 195 2.09 -2.08 -9.74
C LEU A 195 1.94 -0.75 -10.47
N MET A 196 2.08 0.36 -9.75
CA MET A 196 2.04 1.75 -10.22
C MET A 196 0.72 2.19 -10.87
N ASP A 197 0.42 3.48 -10.82
CA ASP A 197 -0.81 4.08 -11.34
C ASP A 197 -0.54 5.47 -11.95
N THR A 198 -1.56 6.05 -12.58
CA THR A 198 -1.41 7.35 -13.26
C THR A 198 -1.24 8.53 -12.29
N ALA A 199 -1.67 8.40 -11.03
CA ALA A 199 -1.40 9.41 -10.01
C ALA A 199 0.10 9.47 -9.68
N TYR A 200 0.74 8.31 -9.52
CA TYR A 200 2.19 8.26 -9.32
C TYR A 200 3.01 8.61 -10.57
N ASP A 201 2.51 8.35 -11.78
CA ASP A 201 3.14 8.84 -13.02
C ASP A 201 3.21 10.36 -13.03
N ALA A 202 2.10 11.03 -12.67
CA ALA A 202 2.05 12.49 -12.59
C ALA A 202 3.01 13.07 -11.54
N ALA A 203 3.26 12.32 -10.45
CA ALA A 203 4.22 12.66 -9.41
C ALA A 203 5.69 12.35 -9.80
N GLY A 204 5.94 11.60 -10.88
CA GLY A 204 7.29 11.37 -11.40
C GLY A 204 8.19 10.47 -10.54
N VAL A 205 7.63 9.50 -9.81
CA VAL A 205 8.37 8.70 -8.81
C VAL A 205 9.35 7.66 -9.40
N GLY A 206 9.35 7.46 -10.72
CA GLY A 206 10.41 6.74 -11.45
C GLY A 206 10.24 5.22 -11.59
N PHE A 207 9.05 4.68 -11.33
CA PHE A 207 8.71 3.27 -11.61
C PHE A 207 7.75 3.17 -12.80
N ALA A 208 7.81 2.06 -13.53
CA ALA A 208 6.91 1.82 -14.66
C ALA A 208 5.55 1.28 -14.18
N ARG A 209 4.47 1.69 -14.85
CA ARG A 209 3.15 1.04 -14.74
C ARG A 209 3.23 -0.43 -15.14
N ALA A 210 2.78 -1.30 -14.23
CA ALA A 210 2.74 -2.74 -14.40
C ALA A 210 1.32 -3.32 -14.27
N MET A 211 0.34 -2.52 -13.82
CA MET A 211 -1.06 -2.92 -13.73
C MET A 211 -1.94 -2.14 -14.71
N SER A 212 -2.79 -2.86 -15.43
CA SER A 212 -3.86 -2.28 -16.26
C SER A 212 -5.07 -3.21 -16.29
N LEU A 213 -6.21 -2.65 -16.65
CA LEU A 213 -7.42 -3.40 -16.96
C LEU A 213 -7.58 -3.52 -18.46
N ARG A 214 -8.15 -4.63 -18.92
CA ARG A 214 -8.48 -4.87 -20.33
C ARG A 214 -9.99 -4.91 -20.50
N LEU A 215 -10.56 -3.80 -20.93
CA LEU A 215 -11.99 -3.69 -21.19
C LEU A 215 -12.32 -4.06 -22.64
N THR A 216 -13.51 -4.58 -22.90
CA THR A 216 -14.10 -4.68 -24.23
C THR A 216 -14.97 -3.48 -24.51
N VAL A 217 -14.81 -2.91 -25.70
CA VAL A 217 -15.74 -1.89 -26.22
C VAL A 217 -17.08 -2.54 -26.52
N VAL A 218 -18.12 -2.18 -25.76
CA VAL A 218 -19.49 -2.72 -25.90
C VAL A 218 -20.43 -1.79 -26.66
N SER A 219 -20.06 -0.51 -26.79
CA SER A 219 -20.81 0.46 -27.58
C SER A 219 -19.89 1.52 -28.18
N ALA A 220 -20.23 2.02 -29.37
CA ALA A 220 -19.53 3.11 -30.04
C ALA A 220 -20.53 4.04 -30.74
N ASN A 221 -20.78 5.23 -30.16
CA ASN A 221 -21.61 6.24 -30.78
C ASN A 221 -20.76 7.11 -31.72
N ARG A 222 -20.73 6.74 -33.00
CA ARG A 222 -19.92 7.41 -34.03
C ARG A 222 -20.34 8.86 -34.29
N ALA A 223 -21.65 9.13 -34.29
CA ALA A 223 -22.17 10.49 -34.50
C ALA A 223 -21.88 11.39 -33.30
N GLY A 224 -21.86 10.80 -32.11
CA GLY A 224 -21.60 11.50 -30.85
C GLY A 224 -20.12 11.61 -30.46
N GLY A 225 -19.25 10.78 -31.04
CA GLY A 225 -17.81 10.82 -30.80
C GLY A 225 -17.32 10.11 -29.53
N TRP A 226 -18.06 9.12 -29.01
CA TRP A 226 -17.63 8.35 -27.82
C TRP A 226 -17.83 6.84 -27.97
N ALA A 227 -17.03 6.10 -27.21
CA ALA A 227 -17.12 4.67 -27.02
C ALA A 227 -17.36 4.33 -25.53
N VAL A 228 -17.81 3.10 -25.28
CA VAL A 228 -18.11 2.60 -23.94
C VAL A 228 -17.43 1.25 -23.75
N GLY A 229 -16.59 1.14 -22.71
CA GLY A 229 -15.99 -0.11 -22.24
C GLY A 229 -16.82 -0.80 -21.15
N ASP A 230 -16.68 -2.11 -21.00
CA ASP A 230 -17.42 -2.99 -20.06
C ASP A 230 -16.86 -3.08 -18.64
N GLY A 231 -16.27 -2.00 -18.14
CA GLY A 231 -15.82 -1.90 -16.76
C GLY A 231 -15.92 -0.46 -16.27
N GLY A 232 -16.23 -0.26 -15.00
CA GLY A 232 -16.42 1.06 -14.41
C GLY A 232 -16.11 1.04 -12.92
N LEU A 233 -16.95 1.67 -12.09
CA LEU A 233 -16.72 1.83 -10.64
C LEU A 233 -16.55 0.51 -9.86
N LYS A 234 -17.04 -0.61 -10.40
CA LYS A 234 -16.87 -1.95 -9.80
C LYS A 234 -15.63 -2.70 -10.28
N ALA A 235 -14.87 -2.09 -11.20
CA ALA A 235 -13.56 -2.59 -11.61
C ALA A 235 -12.41 -1.61 -11.28
N LEU A 236 -12.69 -0.33 -11.01
CA LEU A 236 -11.72 0.73 -10.77
C LEU A 236 -11.93 1.44 -9.43
N GLY A 237 -10.84 1.70 -8.72
CA GLY A 237 -10.80 2.69 -7.65
C GLY A 237 -10.76 4.11 -8.21
N MET A 238 -11.48 5.04 -7.57
CA MET A 238 -11.81 6.36 -8.12
C MET A 238 -11.50 7.54 -7.19
N ASP A 239 -10.87 7.27 -6.05
CA ASP A 239 -10.48 8.27 -5.06
C ASP A 239 -9.41 9.25 -5.56
N HIS A 240 -8.63 8.86 -6.59
CA HIS A 240 -7.71 9.74 -7.31
C HIS A 240 -8.24 10.22 -8.68
N GLY A 241 -9.55 10.12 -8.92
CA GLY A 241 -10.19 10.54 -10.17
C GLY A 241 -10.25 9.44 -11.24
N ASN A 242 -10.52 9.84 -12.48
CA ASN A 242 -10.69 8.92 -13.61
C ASN A 242 -9.40 8.18 -13.96
N SER A 243 -9.54 6.90 -14.31
CA SER A 243 -8.54 6.14 -15.06
C SER A 243 -8.17 6.81 -16.39
N SER A 244 -7.06 6.41 -17.00
CA SER A 244 -6.61 6.89 -18.31
C SER A 244 -6.61 5.79 -19.36
N ILE A 245 -6.74 6.17 -20.63
CA ILE A 245 -6.59 5.29 -21.80
C ILE A 245 -5.63 6.02 -22.75
N ASP A 246 -4.61 5.33 -23.27
CA ASP A 246 -3.62 5.99 -24.13
C ASP A 246 -4.28 6.47 -25.44
N GLY A 247 -4.11 7.76 -25.76
CA GLY A 247 -4.73 8.40 -26.94
C GLY A 247 -6.24 8.62 -26.82
N ALA A 248 -6.78 8.62 -25.60
CA ALA A 248 -8.18 8.87 -25.36
C ALA A 248 -8.42 9.69 -24.07
N THR A 249 -9.52 10.44 -24.09
CA THR A 249 -10.03 11.17 -22.93
C THR A 249 -11.18 10.38 -22.31
N VAL A 250 -10.99 9.92 -21.07
CA VAL A 250 -12.04 9.28 -20.26
C VAL A 250 -12.96 10.35 -19.67
N TRP A 251 -14.25 10.27 -20.03
CA TRP A 251 -15.25 11.25 -19.58
C TRP A 251 -15.70 10.96 -18.16
N TYR A 252 -16.15 9.72 -17.91
CA TYR A 252 -16.60 9.27 -16.60
C TYR A 252 -16.74 7.75 -16.53
N HIS A 253 -16.95 7.26 -15.30
CA HIS A 253 -17.28 5.89 -14.98
C HIS A 253 -18.70 5.79 -14.41
N ALA A 254 -19.52 4.91 -14.97
CA ALA A 254 -20.71 4.38 -14.29
C ALA A 254 -20.34 3.05 -13.61
N ASP A 255 -21.28 2.40 -12.91
CA ASP A 255 -21.03 1.13 -12.21
C ASP A 255 -20.23 0.10 -13.03
N GLU A 256 -20.67 -0.14 -14.27
CA GLU A 256 -20.13 -1.19 -15.15
C GLU A 256 -19.58 -0.63 -16.48
N HIS A 257 -19.44 0.70 -16.60
CA HIS A 257 -19.11 1.33 -17.89
C HIS A 257 -18.08 2.45 -17.78
N THR A 258 -17.08 2.41 -18.67
CA THR A 258 -16.12 3.51 -18.89
C THR A 258 -16.53 4.22 -20.17
N VAL A 259 -16.86 5.52 -20.11
CA VAL A 259 -17.19 6.31 -21.29
C VAL A 259 -15.99 7.17 -21.69
N PHE A 260 -15.58 7.10 -22.95
CA PHE A 260 -14.39 7.79 -23.44
C PHE A 260 -14.51 8.22 -24.91
N SER A 261 -13.75 9.25 -25.28
CA SER A 261 -13.53 9.66 -26.67
C SER A 261 -12.07 9.49 -27.04
N MET A 262 -11.78 9.25 -28.33
CA MET A 262 -10.38 9.28 -28.80
C MET A 262 -9.91 10.72 -28.99
N ASP A 263 -8.63 10.97 -28.74
CA ASP A 263 -8.03 12.29 -28.87
C ASP A 263 -7.93 12.72 -30.35
N ASP A 264 -7.84 14.02 -30.59
CA ASP A 264 -7.64 14.63 -31.92
C ASP A 264 -8.60 14.15 -33.02
N GLY A 265 -9.80 13.69 -32.64
CA GLY A 265 -10.79 13.17 -33.57
C GLY A 265 -10.41 11.84 -34.21
N ALA A 266 -9.47 11.10 -33.61
CA ALA A 266 -9.10 9.77 -34.08
C ALA A 266 -10.32 8.82 -34.12
N PRO A 267 -10.35 7.84 -35.04
CA PRO A 267 -11.48 6.93 -35.16
C PRO A 267 -11.73 6.16 -33.86
N LEU A 268 -12.98 6.10 -33.40
CA LEU A 268 -13.33 5.26 -32.25
C LEU A 268 -12.99 3.78 -32.51
N PRO A 269 -12.66 2.99 -31.48
CA PRO A 269 -12.53 1.55 -31.61
C PRO A 269 -13.85 0.88 -32.02
N SER A 270 -13.76 -0.28 -32.65
CA SER A 270 -14.92 -1.11 -33.02
C SER A 270 -15.51 -1.78 -31.79
N ILE A 271 -16.80 -2.10 -31.85
CA ILE A 271 -17.43 -2.95 -30.83
C ILE A 271 -16.74 -4.32 -30.86
N GLY A 272 -16.31 -4.81 -29.70
CA GLY A 272 -15.51 -6.02 -29.53
C GLY A 272 -14.01 -5.78 -29.35
N ASP A 273 -13.49 -4.60 -29.73
CA ASP A 273 -12.08 -4.26 -29.55
C ASP A 273 -11.71 -4.20 -28.06
N ARG A 274 -10.45 -4.49 -27.74
CA ARG A 274 -9.89 -4.39 -26.39
C ARG A 274 -9.18 -3.07 -26.20
N VAL A 275 -9.45 -2.40 -25.09
CA VAL A 275 -8.75 -1.18 -24.67
C VAL A 275 -8.01 -1.42 -23.35
N THR A 276 -6.81 -0.87 -23.24
CA THR A 276 -6.04 -0.85 -21.98
C THR A 276 -6.47 0.36 -21.17
N VAL A 277 -6.89 0.12 -19.93
CA VAL A 277 -7.28 1.15 -18.98
C VAL A 277 -6.28 1.17 -17.83
N TRP A 278 -5.70 2.32 -17.59
CA TRP A 278 -4.72 2.56 -16.54
C TRP A 278 -5.41 3.17 -15.32
N PRO A 279 -5.45 2.48 -14.17
CA PRO A 279 -6.11 3.01 -12.98
C PRO A 279 -5.39 4.25 -12.44
N ALA A 280 -6.14 5.13 -11.78
CA ALA A 280 -5.59 6.28 -11.06
C ALA A 280 -5.07 5.94 -9.67
N HIS A 281 -5.50 4.82 -9.10
CA HIS A 281 -5.01 4.33 -7.81
C HIS A 281 -5.04 2.80 -7.76
N VAL A 282 -3.89 2.16 -7.50
CA VAL A 282 -3.78 0.70 -7.53
C VAL A 282 -4.49 -0.01 -6.38
N ASP A 283 -4.29 0.43 -5.14
CA ASP A 283 -4.76 -0.25 -3.93
C ASP A 283 -6.29 -0.52 -3.93
N PRO A 284 -7.16 0.49 -4.14
CA PRO A 284 -8.61 0.26 -4.21
C PRO A 284 -9.03 -0.48 -5.48
N THR A 285 -8.29 -0.33 -6.58
CA THR A 285 -8.57 -1.08 -7.82
C THR A 285 -8.34 -2.57 -7.60
N VAL A 286 -7.17 -2.96 -7.09
CA VAL A 286 -6.82 -4.37 -6.78
C VAL A 286 -7.84 -5.02 -5.86
N ALA A 287 -8.36 -4.30 -4.87
CA ALA A 287 -9.36 -4.82 -3.94
C ALA A 287 -10.66 -5.31 -4.61
N GLN A 288 -10.95 -4.85 -5.83
CA GLN A 288 -12.15 -5.22 -6.60
C GLN A 288 -11.98 -6.48 -7.45
N HIS A 289 -10.76 -7.00 -7.60
CA HIS A 289 -10.45 -8.14 -8.48
C HIS A 289 -10.09 -9.39 -7.69
N GLU A 290 -10.29 -10.57 -8.26
CA GLU A 290 -9.94 -11.83 -7.56
C GLU A 290 -8.52 -12.32 -7.88
N GLN A 291 -7.96 -11.88 -9.00
CA GLN A 291 -6.70 -12.37 -9.53
C GLN A 291 -6.01 -11.31 -10.39
N LEU A 292 -4.69 -11.37 -10.43
CA LEU A 292 -3.83 -10.67 -11.38
C LEU A 292 -3.40 -11.66 -12.46
N TRP A 293 -3.55 -11.25 -13.73
CA TRP A 293 -3.02 -12.00 -14.87
C TRP A 293 -1.62 -11.49 -15.18
N VAL A 294 -0.62 -12.35 -15.09
CA VAL A 294 0.78 -11.98 -15.31
C VAL A 294 1.10 -12.14 -16.78
N LEU A 295 1.59 -11.06 -17.39
CA LEU A 295 1.88 -11.00 -18.80
C LEU A 295 3.39 -10.98 -19.07
N ARG A 296 3.81 -11.63 -20.16
CA ARG A 296 5.10 -11.41 -20.82
C ARG A 296 4.83 -10.95 -22.25
N GLY A 297 4.96 -9.65 -22.49
CA GLY A 297 4.38 -9.06 -23.70
C GLY A 297 2.86 -9.19 -23.65
N ASP A 298 2.26 -9.83 -24.66
CA ASP A 298 0.80 -10.07 -24.72
C ASP A 298 0.40 -11.48 -24.25
N GLU A 299 1.36 -12.33 -23.87
CA GLU A 299 1.09 -13.71 -23.44
C GLU A 299 0.84 -13.78 -21.93
N VAL A 300 -0.25 -14.43 -21.53
CA VAL A 300 -0.51 -14.80 -20.13
C VAL A 300 0.40 -15.94 -19.74
N VAL A 301 1.34 -15.67 -18.81
CA VAL A 301 2.35 -16.64 -18.37
C VAL A 301 2.09 -17.19 -16.97
N ASP A 302 1.29 -16.49 -16.16
CA ASP A 302 0.93 -16.91 -14.81
C ASP A 302 -0.35 -16.22 -14.35
N ARG A 303 -0.90 -16.68 -13.22
CA ARG A 303 -2.09 -16.14 -12.57
C ARG A 303 -1.88 -16.10 -11.08
N TRP A 304 -1.94 -14.89 -10.51
CA TRP A 304 -1.74 -14.67 -9.08
C TRP A 304 -3.06 -14.34 -8.42
N GLU A 305 -3.47 -15.14 -7.44
CA GLU A 305 -4.67 -14.85 -6.65
C GLU A 305 -4.47 -13.58 -5.82
N ILE A 306 -5.53 -12.77 -5.71
CA ILE A 306 -5.60 -11.64 -4.77
C ILE A 306 -6.30 -12.18 -3.52
N ASP A 307 -5.55 -12.99 -2.77
CA ASP A 307 -5.99 -13.84 -1.66
C ASP A 307 -6.02 -13.12 -0.29
N LEU A 308 -5.55 -11.87 -0.23
CA LEU A 308 -5.54 -11.03 0.97
C LEU A 308 -6.61 -9.91 0.95
N ARG A 309 -7.64 -10.04 0.11
CA ARG A 309 -8.79 -9.11 0.08
C ARG A 309 -9.65 -9.22 1.33
N CYS A 310 -10.50 -8.23 1.56
CA CYS A 310 -11.41 -8.14 2.71
C CYS A 310 -10.68 -7.90 4.05
N TRP A 311 -11.40 -8.14 5.17
CA TRP A 311 -11.02 -7.78 6.54
C TRP A 311 -10.87 -8.99 7.46
#